data_AF-A0A9E1TLZ9-F1
#
_entry.id   AF-A0A9E1TLZ9-F1
#
_cell.length_a   1.000
_cell.length_b   1.000
_cell.length_c   1.000
_cell.angle_alpha   90.00
_cell.angle_beta   90.00
_cell.angle_gamma   90.00
#
_symmetry.space_group_name_H-M   'P 1'
#
loop_
_entity.id
_entity.type
_entity.pdbx_description
1 polymer ?
#
loop_
_entity_poly.entity_id
_entity_poly.type
_entity_poly.pdbx_seq_one_letter_code
_entity_poly.pdbx_strand_id
1 'polypeptide(L)' 'MYETPEYHPAFEEYCETIFELDEDDLEVIQARIAERLDVSRPAVSEMIKRLEKAGLVATEDAGIAL' A
#
# COMPACT_ATOMS: atom_id res chain seq x y z
N MET A 1 -18.04 -18.74 -2.36
CA MET A 1 -17.00 -18.41 -1.37
C MET A 1 -15.79 -18.07 -2.23
N TYR A 2 -15.43 -16.80 -2.33
CA TYR A 2 -14.23 -16.43 -3.08
C TYR A 2 -13.05 -16.86 -2.20
N GLU A 3 -12.39 -17.93 -2.61
CA GLU A 3 -11.19 -18.41 -1.94
C GLU A 3 -10.05 -17.54 -2.45
N THR A 4 -9.59 -16.63 -1.60
CA THR A 4 -8.48 -15.76 -1.92
C THR A 4 -7.27 -16.65 -2.19
N PRO A 5 -6.63 -16.55 -3.38
CA PRO A 5 -5.44 -17.35 -3.66
C PRO A 5 -4.42 -17.10 -2.53
N GLU A 6 -3.73 -18.15 -2.07
CA GLU A 6 -2.72 -18.12 -1.00
C GLU A 6 -1.56 -17.11 -1.23
N TYR A 7 -1.60 -16.37 -2.33
CA TYR A 7 -0.73 -15.25 -2.64
C TYR A 7 -1.55 -14.16 -3.33
N HIS A 8 -1.79 -13.05 -2.63
CA HIS A 8 -2.32 -11.85 -3.26
C HIS A 8 -1.28 -11.27 -4.23
N PRO A 9 -1.65 -10.87 -5.45
CA PRO A 9 -0.77 -10.05 -6.27
C PRO A 9 -0.33 -8.81 -5.49
N ALA A 10 0.94 -8.42 -5.62
CA ALA A 10 1.55 -7.35 -4.84
C ALA A 10 0.87 -5.97 -4.95
N PHE A 11 -0.08 -5.77 -5.87
CA PHE A 11 -0.92 -4.57 -5.89
C PHE A 11 -2.01 -4.63 -4.82
N GLU A 12 -2.66 -5.77 -4.64
CA GLU A 12 -3.75 -5.95 -3.68
C GLU A 12 -3.24 -5.81 -2.24
N GLU A 13 -2.12 -6.42 -1.89
CA GLU A 13 -1.57 -6.32 -0.52
C GLU A 13 -1.18 -4.88 -0.15
N TYR A 14 -0.71 -4.10 -1.12
CA TYR A 14 -0.39 -2.68 -0.89
C TYR A 14 -1.65 -1.85 -0.73
N CYS A 15 -2.67 -2.06 -1.57
CA CYS A 15 -3.96 -1.37 -1.42
C CYS A 15 -4.63 -1.73 -0.10
N GLU A 16 -4.62 -3.00 0.28
CA GLU A 16 -5.16 -3.49 1.56
C GLU A 16 -4.43 -2.85 2.72
N THR A 17 -3.09 -2.89 2.74
CA THR A 17 -2.30 -2.25 3.81
C THR A 17 -2.57 -0.75 3.93
N ILE A 18 -2.74 -0.05 2.81
CA ILE A 18 -3.06 1.38 2.81
C ILE A 18 -4.45 1.60 3.40
N PHE A 19 -5.45 0.81 3.00
CA PHE A 19 -6.81 0.88 3.54
C PHE A 19 -6.83 0.59 5.05
N GLU A 20 -6.12 -0.44 5.50
CA GLU A 20 -6.04 -0.80 6.92
C GLU A 20 -5.33 0.28 7.74
N LEU A 21 -4.32 0.96 7.19
CA LEU A 21 -3.70 2.09 7.87
C LEU A 21 -4.69 3.25 8.04
N ASP A 22 -5.45 3.57 6.99
CA ASP A 22 -6.44 4.64 7.02
C ASP A 22 -7.61 4.34 7.98
N GLU A 23 -8.16 3.12 7.93
CA GLU A 23 -9.25 2.66 8.82
C GLU A 23 -8.82 2.59 10.30
N ASP A 24 -7.54 2.35 10.57
CA ASP A 24 -6.96 2.38 11.92
C ASP A 24 -6.67 3.81 12.43
N ASP A 25 -7.03 4.87 11.68
CA ASP A 25 -6.63 6.27 11.94
C ASP A 25 -5.09 6.44 12.03
N LEU A 26 -4.34 5.60 11.32
CA LEU A 26 -2.88 5.67 11.26
C LEU A 26 -2.42 6.44 10.03
N GLU A 27 -1.40 7.27 10.23
CA GLU A 27 -0.83 8.05 9.14
C GLU A 27 -0.22 7.12 8.06
N VAL A 28 -0.81 7.18 6.86
CA VAL A 28 -0.45 6.35 5.71
C VAL A 28 0.84 6.87 5.05
N ILE A 29 1.97 6.37 5.55
CA ILE A 29 3.31 6.70 5.02
C ILE A 29 4.06 5.44 4.59
N GLN A 30 4.95 5.60 3.61
CA GLN A 30 5.78 4.50 3.08
C GLN A 30 6.57 3.74 4.16
N ALA A 31 6.93 4.42 5.25
CA ALA A 31 7.57 3.80 6.40
C ALA A 31 6.71 2.70 7.03
N ARG A 32 5.44 3.01 7.33
CA ARG A 32 4.52 2.06 7.95
C ARG A 32 4.14 0.92 7.01
N ILE A 33 3.97 1.22 5.73
CA ILE A 33 3.72 0.20 4.69
C ILE A 33 4.89 -0.77 4.61
N ALA A 34 6.13 -0.25 4.63
CA ALA A 34 7.35 -1.09 4.61
C ALA A 34 7.44 -2.00 5.84
N GLU A 35 7.09 -1.49 7.02
CA GLU A 35 7.08 -2.26 8.26
C GLU A 35 5.97 -3.32 8.29
N ARG A 36 4.75 -3.01 7.83
CA ARG A 36 3.63 -3.96 7.81
C ARG A 36 3.84 -5.09 6.81
N LEU A 37 4.36 -4.77 5.63
CA LEU A 37 4.59 -5.75 4.55
C LEU A 37 5.95 -6.47 4.64
N ASP A 38 6.77 -6.16 5.64
CA ASP A 38 8.15 -6.69 5.81
C ASP A 38 9.01 -6.54 4.54
N VAL A 39 8.91 -5.37 3.89
CA VAL A 39 9.66 -5.05 2.66
C VAL A 39 10.50 -3.81 2.83
N SER A 40 11.52 -3.67 1.99
CA SER A 40 12.38 -2.49 2.01
C SER A 40 11.64 -1.21 1.59
N ARG A 41 11.96 -0.07 2.21
CA ARG A 41 11.42 1.24 1.80
C ARG A 41 11.60 1.57 0.31
N PRO A 42 12.74 1.25 -0.35
CA PRO A 42 12.88 1.43 -1.79
C PRO A 42 11.85 0.63 -2.59
N ALA A 43 11.59 -0.64 -2.21
CA ALA A 43 10.60 -1.47 -2.87
C ALA A 43 9.18 -0.87 -2.73
N VAL A 44 8.86 -0.34 -1.54
CA VAL A 44 7.59 0.39 -1.33
C VAL A 44 7.51 1.61 -2.23
N SER A 45 8.56 2.43 -2.29
CA SER A 45 8.58 3.62 -3.16
C SER A 45 8.38 3.26 -4.64
N GLU A 46 8.98 2.17 -5.11
CA GLU A 46 8.76 1.67 -6.47
C GLU A 46 7.33 1.19 -6.69
N MET A 47 6.72 0.50 -5.71
CA MET A 47 5.36 0.03 -5.82
C MET A 47 4.34 1.17 -5.77
N ILE A 48 4.50 2.14 -4.88
CA ILE A 48 3.63 3.33 -4.82
C ILE A 48 3.63 4.05 -6.17
N LYS A 49 4.78 4.22 -6.82
CA LYS A 49 4.85 4.80 -8.17
C LYS A 49 4.11 3.96 -9.23
N ARG A 50 4.04 2.64 -9.07
CA ARG A 50 3.27 1.76 -9.97
C ARG A 50 1.77 1.90 -9.71
N LEU A 51 1.37 1.98 -8.45
CA LEU A 51 -0.01 2.21 -8.03
C LEU A 51 -0.52 3.58 -8.50
N GLU A 52 0.29 4.64 -8.38
CA GLU A 52 -0.04 5.97 -8.89
C GLU A 52 -0.23 5.96 -10.42
N LYS A 53 0.68 5.30 -11.14
CA LYS A 53 0.55 5.14 -12.60
C LYS A 53 -0.67 4.33 -13.01
N ALA A 54 -1.10 3.40 -12.16
CA ALA A 54 -2.32 2.62 -12.35
C ALA A 54 -3.58 3.40 -11.95
N GLY A 55 -3.45 4.58 -11.34
CA GLY A 55 -4.56 5.39 -10.84
C GLY A 55 -5.25 4.80 -9.60
N LEU A 56 -4.51 3.99 -8.82
CA LEU A 56 -5.02 3.30 -7.63
C LEU A 56 -4.73 4.04 -6.32
N VAL A 57 -3.69 4.88 -6.28
CA VAL A 57 -3.33 5.70 -5.11
C VAL A 57 -2.95 7.10 -5.60
N ALA A 58 -3.09 8.10 -4.73
CA ALA A 58 -2.53 9.42 -4.90
C ALA A 58 -1.49 9.68 -3.80
N THR A 59 -0.34 10.24 -4.18
CA THR A 59 0.62 10.77 -3.20
C THR A 59 0.45 12.28 -3.09
N GLU A 60 0.32 12.77 -1.86
CA GLU A 60 0.36 14.19 -1.53
C GLU A 60 1.64 14.47 -0.72
N ASP A 61 2.05 15.75 -0.61
CA ASP A 61 3.26 16.15 0.12
C ASP A 61 3.35 15.61 1.56
N ALA A 62 2.22 15.21 2.16
CA ALA A 62 2.12 14.72 3.54
C ALA A 62 1.69 13.25 3.69
N GLY A 63 1.34 12.51 2.62
CA GLY A 63 0.77 11.16 2.79
C GLY A 63 0.38 10.44 1.50
N ILE A 64 -0.16 9.23 1.67
CA ILE A 64 -0.74 8.41 0.59
C ILE A 64 -2.23 8.25 0.86
N ALA A 65 -3.07 8.43 -0.15
CA ALA A 65 -4.52 8.22 -0.08
C ALA A 65 -5.00 7.35 -1.25
N LEU A 66 -6.15 6.68 -1.05
CA LEU A 66 -6.85 5.88 -2.07
C LEU A 66 -7.97 6.69 -2.74
#